data_AF-A0A925RBQ8-F1
#
_entry.id   AF-A0A925RBQ8-F1
#
_cell.length_a   1.000
_cell.length_b   1.000
_cell.length_c   1.000
_cell.angle_alpha   90.00
_cell.angle_beta   90.00
_cell.angle_gamma   90.00
#
_symmetry.space_group_name_H-M   'P 1'
#
loop_
_entity.id
_entity.type
_entity.pdbx_description
1 polymer ?
#
loop_
_entity_poly.entity_id
_entity_poly.type
_entity_poly.pdbx_seq_one_letter_code
_entity_poly.pdbx_strand_id
1 'polypeptide(L)'
;MNDFLRYRRERLPMPLVLSVAALLTVAATAVSERVRAADVVWNVALAGLLMIQFRLWDDLNDIDKDRIDHPDRVLCRLVSHSHFRFVLAILFIINSVALSLSKSPQSATVFVVLNVVFLLWYSVLRGYFNAFLHVHLVLTKYPVFAFLIADEPTSKNKTSVVLMMVVVYGGACIYEYLHNRHARK
;
A
#
# COMPACT_ATOMS: atom_id res chain seq x y z
N MET A 1 -14.50 13.95 -13.36
CA MET A 1 -13.20 14.54 -12.94
C MET A 1 -13.25 15.11 -11.52
N ASN A 2 -14.30 15.84 -11.14
CA ASN A 2 -14.41 16.47 -9.81
C ASN A 2 -14.43 15.46 -8.64
N ASP A 3 -14.99 14.26 -8.82
CA ASP A 3 -15.11 13.28 -7.74
C ASP A 3 -13.76 12.67 -7.33
N PHE A 4 -12.85 12.46 -8.28
CA PHE A 4 -11.51 11.96 -7.96
C PHE A 4 -10.70 12.99 -7.16
N LEU A 5 -10.85 14.28 -7.47
CA LEU A 5 -10.20 15.34 -6.70
C LEU A 5 -10.75 15.44 -5.28
N ARG A 6 -12.05 15.22 -5.09
CA ARG A 6 -12.68 15.14 -3.75
C ARG A 6 -12.16 13.91 -3.00
N TYR A 7 -12.19 12.74 -3.63
CA TYR A 7 -11.63 11.50 -3.08
C TYR A 7 -10.18 11.67 -2.65
N ARG A 8 -9.34 12.29 -3.50
CA ARG A 8 -7.93 12.55 -3.17
C ARG A 8 -7.77 13.39 -1.91
N ARG A 9 -8.52 14.49 -1.78
CA ARG A 9 -8.44 15.37 -0.60
C ARG A 9 -8.86 14.65 0.67
N GLU A 10 -9.84 13.77 0.56
CA GLU A 10 -10.41 13.03 1.68
C GLU A 10 -9.56 11.84 2.13
N ARG A 11 -9.09 11.01 1.20
CA ARG A 11 -8.49 9.70 1.49
C ARG A 11 -6.99 9.62 1.21
N LEU A 12 -6.45 10.57 0.45
CA LEU A 12 -5.03 10.62 0.04
C LEU A 12 -4.40 11.97 0.40
N PRO A 13 -4.27 12.32 1.69
CA PRO A 13 -3.53 13.50 2.10
C PRO A 13 -2.06 13.35 1.65
N MET A 14 -1.69 14.04 0.56
CA MET A 14 -0.39 13.89 -0.09
C MET A 14 0.81 14.06 0.87
N PRO A 15 0.80 14.98 1.86
CA PRO A 15 1.90 15.06 2.82
C PRO A 15 2.12 13.76 3.59
N LEU A 16 1.05 13.07 3.99
CA LEU A 16 1.12 11.79 4.68
C LEU A 16 1.61 10.68 3.75
N VAL A 17 1.07 10.61 2.53
CA VAL A 17 1.50 9.64 1.51
C VAL A 17 3.00 9.79 1.23
N LEU A 18 3.47 11.02 1.03
CA LEU A 18 4.89 11.31 0.79
C LEU A 18 5.75 10.98 2.01
N SER A 19 5.28 11.26 3.23
CA SER A 19 6.03 10.96 4.45
C SER A 19 6.20 9.45 4.65
N VAL A 20 5.14 8.67 4.44
CA VAL A 20 5.21 7.21 4.53
C VAL A 20 6.05 6.65 3.38
N ALA A 21 5.88 7.14 2.15
CA ALA A 21 6.70 6.73 1.02
C ALA A 21 8.20 7.00 1.25
N ALA A 22 8.54 8.15 1.85
CA ALA A 22 9.92 8.46 2.24
C ALA A 22 10.44 7.49 3.32
N LEU A 23 9.64 7.18 4.34
CA LEU A 23 10.01 6.21 5.37
C LEU A 23 10.23 4.80 4.80
N LEU A 24 9.36 4.35 3.90
CA LEU A 24 9.52 3.07 3.19
C LEU A 24 10.78 3.07 2.33
N THR A 25 11.09 4.19 1.68
CA THR A 25 12.31 4.34 0.89
C THR A 25 13.55 4.27 1.76
N VAL A 26 13.57 4.93 2.92
CA VAL A 26 14.68 4.81 3.89
C VAL A 26 14.87 3.36 4.32
N ALA A 27 13.79 2.67 4.69
CA ALA A 27 13.83 1.26 5.05
C ALA A 27 14.38 0.37 3.92
N ALA A 28 13.93 0.59 2.68
CA ALA A 28 14.39 -0.13 1.50
C ALA A 28 15.88 0.13 1.20
N THR A 29 16.33 1.39 1.32
CA THR A 29 17.74 1.74 1.09
C THR A 29 18.68 1.10 2.10
N ALA A 30 18.23 0.86 3.33
CA ALA A 30 19.03 0.20 4.37
C ALA A 30 19.39 -1.26 4.01
N VAL A 31 18.62 -1.90 3.14
CA VAL A 31 18.84 -3.28 2.70
C VAL A 31 19.26 -3.38 1.23
N SER A 32 19.35 -2.25 0.53
CA SER A 32 19.71 -2.19 -0.89
C SER A 32 21.21 -2.36 -1.10
N GLU A 33 21.61 -2.98 -2.22
CA GLU A 33 23.02 -3.10 -2.58
C GLU A 33 23.66 -1.75 -2.90
N ARG A 34 23.02 -1.02 -3.80
CA ARG A 34 23.48 0.25 -4.35
C ARG A 34 22.42 1.29 -4.12
N VAL A 35 22.84 2.49 -3.71
CA VAL A 35 21.94 3.62 -3.50
C VAL A 35 22.43 4.79 -4.33
N ARG A 36 21.67 5.15 -5.36
CA ARG A 36 21.88 6.38 -6.14
C ARG A 36 20.75 7.36 -5.86
N ALA A 37 21.01 8.66 -5.97
CA ALA A 37 20.00 9.69 -5.77
C ALA A 37 18.76 9.50 -6.68
N ALA A 38 18.99 9.08 -7.94
CA ALA A 38 17.91 8.75 -8.87
C ALA A 38 17.06 7.56 -8.39
N ASP A 39 17.68 6.55 -7.77
CA ASP A 39 16.97 5.38 -7.22
C ASP A 39 16.08 5.81 -6.04
N VAL A 40 16.53 6.77 -5.21
CA VAL A 40 15.72 7.30 -4.09
C VAL A 40 14.45 7.99 -4.61
N VAL A 41 14.57 8.86 -5.62
CA VAL A 41 13.42 9.55 -6.20
C VAL A 41 12.45 8.55 -6.83
N TRP A 42 12.98 7.56 -7.57
CA TRP A 42 12.19 6.48 -8.15
C TRP A 42 11.45 5.67 -7.08
N ASN A 43 12.13 5.30 -5.99
CA ASN A 43 11.55 4.51 -4.90
C ASN A 43 10.46 5.27 -4.14
N VAL A 44 10.62 6.58 -3.91
CA VAL A 44 9.57 7.41 -3.32
C VAL A 44 8.34 7.46 -4.23
N ALA A 45 8.54 7.67 -5.53
CA ALA A 45 7.43 7.69 -6.50
C ALA A 45 6.71 6.33 -6.55
N LEU A 46 7.46 5.23 -6.61
CA LEU A 46 6.92 3.88 -6.68
C LEU A 46 6.19 3.49 -5.39
N ALA A 47 6.75 3.80 -4.22
CA ALA A 47 6.08 3.61 -2.93
C ALA A 47 4.77 4.41 -2.86
N GLY A 48 4.77 5.66 -3.34
CA GLY A 48 3.57 6.48 -3.45
C GLY A 48 2.50 5.85 -4.35
N LEU A 49 2.88 5.33 -5.53
CA LEU A 49 1.97 4.66 -6.45
C LEU A 49 1.39 3.37 -5.86
N LEU A 50 2.21 2.56 -5.18
CA LEU A 50 1.76 1.36 -4.47
C LEU A 50 0.75 1.73 -3.38
N MET A 51 1.05 2.75 -2.57
CA MET A 51 0.15 3.23 -1.55
C MET A 51 -1.18 3.71 -2.13
N ILE A 52 -1.17 4.47 -3.22
CA ILE A 52 -2.39 4.95 -3.89
C ILE A 52 -3.21 3.77 -4.41
N GLN A 53 -2.57 2.81 -5.08
CA GLN A 53 -3.24 1.62 -5.61
C GLN A 53 -3.94 0.83 -4.49
N PHE A 54 -3.19 0.42 -3.47
CA PHE A 54 -3.76 -0.42 -2.41
C PHE A 54 -4.73 0.35 -1.53
N ARG A 55 -4.56 1.66 -1.33
CA ARG A 55 -5.56 2.47 -0.62
C ARG A 55 -6.87 2.54 -1.38
N LEU A 56 -6.81 2.78 -2.70
CA LEU A 56 -8.00 2.78 -3.54
C LEU A 56 -8.65 1.40 -3.58
N TRP A 57 -7.86 0.33 -3.60
CA TRP A 57 -8.39 -1.02 -3.59
C TRP A 57 -9.10 -1.35 -2.28
N ASP A 58 -8.51 -1.04 -1.13
CA ASP A 58 -9.14 -1.19 0.18
C ASP A 58 -10.47 -0.42 0.22
N ASP A 59 -10.44 0.87 -0.13
CA ASP A 59 -11.61 1.76 -0.09
C ASP A 59 -12.74 1.27 -1.02
N LEU A 60 -12.43 0.67 -2.17
CA LEU A 60 -13.43 0.09 -3.08
C LEU A 60 -14.07 -1.20 -2.54
N ASN A 61 -13.35 -1.99 -1.76
CA ASN A 61 -13.90 -3.21 -1.14
C ASN A 61 -14.61 -2.91 0.19
N ASP A 62 -14.38 -1.74 0.77
CA ASP A 62 -14.96 -1.33 2.05
C ASP A 62 -16.22 -0.47 1.89
N ILE A 63 -16.69 -0.20 0.65
CA ILE A 63 -17.84 0.67 0.37
C ILE A 63 -19.09 0.31 1.20
N ASP A 64 -19.46 -0.97 1.26
CA ASP A 64 -20.70 -1.36 1.94
C ASP A 64 -20.61 -1.15 3.46
N LYS A 65 -19.44 -1.40 4.03
CA LYS A 65 -19.16 -1.10 5.44
C LYS A 65 -19.12 0.40 5.69
N ASP A 66 -18.39 1.12 4.83
CA ASP A 66 -18.24 2.58 4.91
C ASP A 66 -19.57 3.31 4.71
N ARG A 67 -20.54 2.75 3.98
CA ARG A 67 -21.90 3.33 3.88
C ARG A 67 -22.62 3.37 5.23
N ILE A 68 -22.27 2.46 6.14
CA ILE A 68 -22.82 2.40 7.50
C ILE A 68 -22.00 3.31 8.42
N ASP A 69 -20.67 3.12 8.43
CA ASP A 69 -19.78 3.77 9.39
C ASP A 69 -19.46 5.23 9.02
N HIS A 70 -19.43 5.55 7.73
CA HIS A 70 -18.99 6.83 7.18
C HIS A 70 -19.78 7.21 5.89
N PRO A 71 -21.10 7.40 5.99
CA PRO A 71 -21.98 7.62 4.84
C PRO A 71 -21.64 8.88 4.02
N ASP A 72 -20.90 9.82 4.61
CA ASP A 72 -20.46 11.06 3.98
C ASP A 72 -19.29 10.88 3.00
N ARG A 73 -18.61 9.72 3.01
CA ARG A 73 -17.48 9.47 2.12
C ARG A 73 -17.84 9.60 0.66
N VAL A 74 -16.92 10.13 -0.16
CA VAL A 74 -17.17 10.34 -1.59
C VAL A 74 -17.58 9.05 -2.29
N LEU A 75 -16.88 7.94 -2.05
CA LEU A 75 -17.19 6.65 -2.69
C LEU A 75 -18.56 6.10 -2.28
N CYS A 76 -19.00 6.31 -1.04
CA CYS A 76 -20.29 5.81 -0.55
C CYS A 76 -21.48 6.47 -1.25
N ARG A 77 -21.33 7.74 -1.67
CA ARG A 77 -22.36 8.55 -2.33
C ARG A 77 -22.46 8.35 -3.84
N LEU A 78 -21.48 7.70 -4.45
CA LEU A 78 -21.47 7.46 -5.90
C LEU A 78 -22.41 6.31 -6.27
N VAL A 79 -23.18 6.50 -7.33
CA VAL A 79 -24.03 5.46 -7.93
C VAL A 79 -23.19 4.40 -8.66
N SER A 80 -22.08 4.82 -9.27
CA SER A 80 -21.18 3.93 -10.02
C SER A 80 -19.71 4.13 -9.64
N HIS A 81 -19.01 3.02 -9.44
CA HIS A 81 -17.57 2.99 -9.11
C HIS A 81 -16.69 2.55 -10.28
N SER A 82 -17.26 2.36 -11.48
CA SER A 82 -16.54 1.83 -12.66
C SER A 82 -15.30 2.66 -13.01
N HIS A 83 -15.38 3.98 -12.89
CA HIS A 83 -14.24 4.88 -13.11
C HIS A 83 -13.09 4.63 -12.13
N PHE A 84 -13.39 4.38 -10.86
CA PHE A 84 -12.36 4.09 -9.85
C PHE A 84 -11.77 2.69 -10.04
N ARG A 85 -12.56 1.71 -10.45
CA ARG A 85 -12.06 0.38 -10.84
C ARG A 85 -11.14 0.46 -12.07
N PHE A 86 -11.47 1.31 -13.04
CA PHE A 86 -10.61 1.58 -14.19
C PHE A 86 -9.28 2.24 -13.78
N VAL A 87 -9.32 3.24 -12.89
CA VAL A 87 -8.10 3.84 -12.32
C VAL A 87 -7.27 2.81 -11.57
N LEU A 88 -7.90 1.92 -10.79
CA LEU A 88 -7.20 0.84 -10.11
C LEU A 88 -6.50 -0.12 -11.10
N ALA A 89 -7.16 -0.48 -12.20
CA ALA A 89 -6.57 -1.30 -13.26
C ALA A 89 -5.38 -0.60 -13.93
N ILE A 90 -5.48 0.71 -14.20
CA ILE A 90 -4.36 1.51 -14.72
C ILE A 90 -3.20 1.50 -13.72
N LEU A 91 -3.46 1.73 -12.43
CA LEU A 91 -2.43 1.71 -11.39
C LEU A 91 -1.73 0.36 -11.29
N PHE A 92 -2.48 -0.74 -11.42
CA PHE A 92 -1.90 -2.09 -11.48
C PHE A 92 -0.93 -2.24 -12.66
N ILE A 93 -1.32 -1.78 -13.85
CA ILE A 93 -0.46 -1.83 -15.05
C ILE A 93 0.78 -0.96 -14.86
N ILE A 94 0.62 0.28 -14.40
CA ILE A 94 1.73 1.20 -14.15
C ILE A 94 2.72 0.61 -13.14
N ASN A 95 2.24 0.10 -12.01
CA ASN A 95 3.10 -0.49 -11.00
C ASN A 95 3.77 -1.78 -11.50
N SER A 96 3.06 -2.62 -12.26
CA SER A 96 3.65 -3.83 -12.86
C SER A 96 4.80 -3.48 -13.81
N VAL A 97 4.59 -2.51 -14.70
CA VAL A 97 5.62 -2.04 -15.63
C VAL A 97 6.78 -1.40 -14.87
N ALA A 98 6.50 -0.49 -13.94
CA ALA A 98 7.53 0.19 -13.15
C ALA A 98 8.39 -0.79 -12.34
N LEU A 99 7.79 -1.81 -11.71
CA LEU A 99 8.51 -2.86 -10.99
C LEU A 99 9.27 -3.80 -11.93
N SER A 100 8.75 -4.08 -13.13
CA SER A 100 9.44 -4.91 -14.13
C SER A 100 10.65 -4.19 -14.74
N LEU A 101 10.60 -2.85 -14.82
CA LEU A 101 11.73 -2.00 -15.21
C LEU A 101 12.71 -1.75 -14.06
N SER A 102 12.35 -2.14 -12.83
CA SER A 102 13.26 -2.07 -11.69
C SER A 102 14.34 -3.15 -11.79
N LYS A 103 15.45 -2.98 -11.06
CA LYS A 103 16.60 -3.88 -11.09
C LYS A 103 16.32 -5.26 -10.47
N SER A 104 15.16 -5.46 -9.83
CA SER A 104 14.77 -6.72 -9.17
C SER A 104 13.60 -7.39 -9.91
N PRO A 105 13.84 -8.43 -10.73
CA PRO A 105 12.74 -9.16 -11.37
C PRO A 105 11.81 -9.86 -10.36
N GLN A 106 12.33 -10.15 -9.15
CA GLN A 106 11.54 -10.72 -8.05
C GLN A 106 10.44 -9.76 -7.58
N SER A 107 10.66 -8.44 -7.68
CA SER A 107 9.69 -7.44 -7.24
C SER A 107 8.39 -7.50 -8.04
N ALA A 108 8.46 -7.69 -9.36
CA ALA A 108 7.26 -7.87 -10.18
C ALA A 108 6.47 -9.13 -9.76
N THR A 109 7.16 -10.25 -9.52
CA THR A 109 6.52 -11.49 -9.06
C THR A 109 5.87 -11.32 -7.70
N VAL A 110 6.57 -10.75 -6.71
CA VAL A 110 6.03 -10.50 -5.36
C VAL A 110 4.85 -9.55 -5.42
N PHE A 111 4.87 -8.55 -6.30
CA PHE A 111 3.73 -7.66 -6.51
C PHE A 111 2.52 -8.41 -7.05
N VAL A 112 2.68 -9.27 -8.07
CA VAL A 112 1.57 -10.10 -8.57
C VAL A 112 1.02 -11.01 -7.46
N VAL A 113 1.88 -11.68 -6.70
CA VAL A 113 1.47 -12.50 -5.56
C VAL A 113 0.69 -11.69 -4.53
N LEU A 114 1.16 -10.48 -4.19
CA LEU A 114 0.46 -9.59 -3.28
C LEU A 114 -0.94 -9.22 -3.78
N ASN A 115 -1.08 -8.90 -5.08
CA ASN A 115 -2.39 -8.63 -5.67
C ASN A 115 -3.31 -9.86 -5.63
N VAL A 116 -2.79 -11.05 -5.90
CA VAL A 116 -3.57 -12.31 -5.81
C VAL A 116 -4.02 -12.56 -4.36
N VAL A 117 -3.15 -12.36 -3.37
CA VAL A 117 -3.50 -12.49 -1.95
C VAL A 117 -4.62 -11.54 -1.57
N PHE A 118 -4.53 -10.26 -1.96
CA PHE A 118 -5.58 -9.28 -1.68
C PHE A 118 -6.88 -9.57 -2.42
N LEU A 119 -6.80 -10.04 -3.67
CA LEU A 119 -7.97 -10.48 -4.44
C LEU A 119 -8.67 -11.65 -3.75
N LEU A 120 -7.94 -12.70 -3.36
CA LEU A 120 -8.47 -13.85 -2.63
C LEU A 120 -9.04 -13.45 -1.27
N TRP A 121 -8.37 -12.53 -0.58
CA TRP A 121 -8.85 -11.99 0.69
C TRP A 121 -10.22 -11.35 0.52
N TYR A 122 -10.36 -10.40 -0.41
CA TYR A 122 -11.61 -9.65 -0.59
C TYR A 122 -12.73 -10.45 -1.24
N SER A 123 -12.41 -11.40 -2.12
CA SER A 123 -13.42 -12.19 -2.83
C SER A 123 -13.94 -13.39 -2.05
N VAL A 124 -13.10 -14.05 -1.25
CA VAL A 124 -13.45 -15.33 -0.62
C VAL A 124 -13.25 -15.28 0.88
N LEU A 125 -12.06 -14.88 1.35
CA LEU A 125 -11.65 -15.17 2.72
C LEU A 125 -12.22 -14.21 3.77
N ARG A 126 -12.55 -12.98 3.38
CA ARG A 126 -13.00 -11.92 4.30
C ARG A 126 -14.21 -12.33 5.15
N GLY A 127 -15.15 -13.12 4.60
CA GLY A 127 -16.34 -13.58 5.32
C GLY A 127 -16.07 -14.66 6.38
N TYR A 128 -14.92 -15.33 6.30
CA TYR A 128 -14.57 -16.44 7.20
C TYR A 128 -13.65 -16.04 8.35
N PHE A 129 -12.95 -14.91 8.22
CA PHE A 129 -11.94 -14.47 9.19
C PHE A 129 -12.40 -13.26 9.98
N ASN A 130 -11.84 -13.12 11.20
CA ASN A 130 -12.17 -12.02 12.09
C ASN A 130 -11.54 -10.69 11.66
N ALA A 131 -12.05 -9.58 12.23
CA ALA A 131 -11.52 -8.23 11.98
C ALA A 131 -10.04 -8.08 12.35
N PHE A 132 -9.53 -8.88 13.29
CA PHE A 132 -8.13 -8.86 13.71
C PHE A 132 -7.19 -9.28 12.56
N LEU A 133 -7.51 -10.37 11.85
CA LEU A 133 -6.72 -10.81 10.69
C LEU A 133 -6.75 -9.79 9.55
N HIS A 134 -7.88 -9.11 9.35
CA HIS A 134 -7.98 -8.04 8.36
C HIS A 134 -6.98 -6.91 8.63
N VAL A 135 -6.90 -6.44 9.88
CA VAL A 135 -5.95 -5.38 10.28
C VAL A 135 -4.51 -5.81 9.98
N HIS A 136 -4.15 -7.05 10.36
CA HIS A 136 -2.80 -7.55 10.12
C HIS A 136 -2.47 -7.70 8.64
N LEU A 137 -3.40 -8.17 7.82
CA LEU A 137 -3.20 -8.25 6.37
C LEU A 137 -2.96 -6.85 5.77
N VAL A 138 -3.77 -5.87 6.16
CA VAL A 138 -3.64 -4.49 5.69
C VAL A 138 -2.30 -3.88 6.11
N LEU A 139 -1.84 -4.13 7.34
CA LEU A 139 -0.54 -3.62 7.81
C LEU A 139 0.65 -4.35 7.18
N THR A 140 0.49 -5.62 6.81
CA THR A 140 1.57 -6.43 6.21
C THR A 140 1.98 -5.92 4.82
N LYS A 141 1.15 -5.13 4.13
CA LYS A 141 1.56 -4.58 2.82
C LYS A 141 2.71 -3.57 2.92
N TYR A 142 2.86 -2.85 4.03
CA TYR A 142 3.93 -1.85 4.20
C TYR A 142 5.34 -2.45 4.16
N PRO A 143 5.68 -3.50 4.94
CA PRO A 143 6.97 -4.16 4.80
C PRO A 143 7.15 -4.81 3.42
N VAL A 144 6.07 -5.29 2.79
CA VAL A 144 6.14 -5.78 1.41
C VAL A 144 6.44 -4.65 0.42
N PHE A 145 5.90 -3.45 0.59
CA PHE A 145 6.24 -2.29 -0.26
C PHE A 145 7.72 -1.92 -0.11
N ALA A 146 8.24 -1.89 1.12
CA ALA A 146 9.66 -1.64 1.35
C ALA A 146 10.54 -2.72 0.70
N PHE A 147 10.11 -3.99 0.72
CA PHE A 147 10.78 -5.08 -0.01
C PHE A 147 10.71 -4.88 -1.54
N LEU A 148 9.54 -4.53 -2.08
CA LEU A 148 9.31 -4.37 -3.52
C LEU A 148 10.19 -3.28 -4.16
N ILE A 149 10.42 -2.19 -3.43
CA ILE A 149 11.22 -1.05 -3.91
C ILE A 149 12.71 -1.14 -3.54
N ALA A 150 13.14 -2.17 -2.80
CA ALA A 150 14.54 -2.38 -2.48
C ALA A 150 15.32 -2.90 -3.70
N ASP A 151 16.55 -2.43 -3.86
CA ASP A 151 17.47 -2.91 -4.90
C ASP A 151 18.14 -4.22 -4.46
N GLU A 152 17.87 -5.30 -5.20
CA GLU A 152 18.41 -6.65 -4.93
C GLU A 152 18.39 -7.04 -3.43
N PRO A 153 17.24 -7.01 -2.73
CA PRO A 153 17.21 -7.17 -1.27
C PRO A 153 17.76 -8.52 -0.77
N THR A 154 17.75 -9.55 -1.61
CA THR A 154 18.12 -10.93 -1.23
C THR A 154 19.61 -11.25 -1.36
N SER A 155 20.43 -10.37 -1.93
CA SER A 155 21.85 -10.63 -2.22
C SER A 155 22.78 -10.32 -1.04
N LYS A 156 22.50 -9.28 -0.22
CA LYS A 156 23.37 -8.86 0.89
C LYS A 156 23.24 -9.71 2.15
N ASN A 157 22.04 -9.78 2.74
CA ASN A 157 21.81 -10.48 4.01
C ASN A 157 20.31 -10.67 4.29
N LYS A 158 19.83 -11.92 4.28
CA LYS A 158 18.43 -12.26 4.58
C LYS A 158 17.97 -11.73 5.94
N THR A 159 18.86 -11.72 6.95
CA THR A 159 18.54 -11.23 8.29
C THR A 159 18.22 -9.74 8.29
N SER A 160 18.92 -8.94 7.48
CA SER A 160 18.68 -7.51 7.37
C SER A 160 17.33 -7.20 6.72
N VAL A 161 16.93 -8.00 5.71
CA VAL A 161 15.58 -7.91 5.11
C VAL A 161 14.50 -8.24 6.13
N VAL A 162 14.66 -9.33 6.88
CA VAL A 162 13.69 -9.72 7.92
C VAL A 162 13.59 -8.62 8.99
N LEU A 163 14.71 -8.08 9.44
CA LEU A 163 14.72 -7.00 10.42
C LEU A 163 14.01 -5.75 9.90
N MET A 164 14.28 -5.36 8.64
CA MET A 164 13.58 -4.25 7.97
C MET A 164 12.07 -4.49 7.95
N MET A 165 11.62 -5.69 7.57
CA MET A 165 10.19 -6.02 7.52
C MET A 165 9.55 -5.95 8.91
N VAL A 166 10.23 -6.47 9.94
CA VAL A 166 9.76 -6.40 11.34
C VAL A 166 9.67 -4.96 11.83
N VAL A 167 10.66 -4.12 11.53
CA VAL A 167 10.68 -2.70 11.95
C VAL A 167 9.58 -1.92 11.25
N VAL A 168 9.42 -2.06 9.93
CA VAL A 168 8.36 -1.37 9.17
C VAL A 168 6.97 -1.81 9.66
N TYR A 169 6.78 -3.12 9.87
CA TYR A 169 5.54 -3.66 10.39
C TYR A 169 5.23 -3.16 11.81
N GLY A 170 6.21 -3.23 12.73
CA GLY A 170 6.08 -2.73 14.09
C GLY A 170 5.76 -1.23 14.13
N GLY A 171 6.41 -0.44 13.28
CA GLY A 171 6.10 0.99 13.12
C GLY A 171 4.67 1.23 12.65
N ALA A 172 4.19 0.45 11.68
CA ALA A 172 2.81 0.53 11.21
C ALA A 172 1.81 0.14 12.31
N CYS A 173 2.10 -0.90 13.10
CA CYS A 173 1.28 -1.28 14.27
C CYS A 173 1.23 -0.20 15.34
N ILE A 174 2.37 0.43 15.67
CA ILE A 174 2.45 1.50 16.66
C ILE A 174 1.64 2.72 16.17
N TYR A 175 1.81 3.11 14.91
CA TYR A 175 1.05 4.20 14.30
C TYR A 175 -0.46 3.94 14.40
N GLU A 176 -0.90 2.74 14.01
CA GLU A 176 -2.31 2.33 14.06
C GLU A 176 -2.86 2.38 15.50
N TYR A 177 -2.09 1.88 16.47
CA TYR A 177 -2.47 1.94 17.89
C TYR A 177 -2.60 3.37 18.41
N LEU A 178 -1.62 4.23 18.11
CA LEU A 178 -1.64 5.63 18.51
C LEU A 178 -2.78 6.39 17.84
N HIS A 179 -3.04 6.14 16.56
CA HIS A 179 -4.13 6.80 15.82
C HIS A 179 -5.50 6.40 16.37
N ASN A 180 -5.74 5.11 16.59
CA ASN A 180 -6.99 4.60 17.17
C ASN A 180 -7.23 5.09 18.61
N ARG A 181 -6.17 5.36 19.37
CA ARG A 181 -6.30 5.95 20.72
C ARG A 181 -6.79 7.40 20.69
N HIS A 182 -6.40 8.18 19.69
CA HIS A 182 -6.83 9.57 19.55
C HIS A 182 -8.26 9.69 19.02
N ALA A 183 -8.71 8.78 18.16
CA ALA A 183 -10.07 8.76 17.62
C ALA A 183 -11.16 8.37 18.64
N ARG A 184 -10.78 7.86 19.83
CA ARG A 184 -11.70 7.46 20.92
C ARG A 184 -11.87 8.52 22.02
N LYS A 185 -11.22 9.68 21.89
CA LYS A 185 -11.38 10.82 22.81
C LYS A 185 -12.27 11.87 22.16
#